data_AF-A0A519Q898-F1
#
_entry.id   AF-A0A519Q898-F1
#
_cell.length_a   1.000
_cell.length_b   1.000
_cell.length_c   1.000
_cell.angle_alpha   90.00
_cell.angle_beta   90.00
_cell.angle_gamma   90.00
#
_symmetry.space_group_name_H-M   'P 1'
#
loop_
_entity.id
_entity.type
_entity.pdbx_description
1 polymer ?
#
loop_
_entity_poly.entity_id
_entity_poly.type
_entity_poly.pdbx_seq_one_letter_code
_entity_poly.pdbx_strand_id
1 'polypeptide(L)'
;AKKHGTEAVAKAYLEYLYTPEAQTAIARNFYRPRNAEVAAQFKAQFPEINLVTIDKDFGGWTHAQKTYFDDGGVFDRISVKK
;
A
#
# COMPACT_ATOMS: atom_id res chain seq x y z
N ALA A 1 -8.40 19.36 -1.94
CA ALA A 1 -7.22 20.26 -1.90
C ALA A 1 -7.40 21.47 -2.84
N LYS A 2 -7.53 21.28 -4.16
CA LYS A 2 -7.70 22.39 -5.13
C LYS A 2 -8.88 23.33 -4.85
N LYS A 3 -10.07 22.76 -4.56
CA LYS A 3 -11.28 23.53 -4.18
C LYS A 3 -11.15 24.32 -2.87
N HIS A 4 -10.15 24.00 -2.03
CA HIS A 4 -9.95 24.61 -0.72
C HIS A 4 -8.61 25.37 -0.61
N GLY A 5 -7.89 25.58 -1.72
CA GLY A 5 -6.61 26.31 -1.73
C GLY A 5 -5.44 25.60 -1.04
N THR A 6 -5.59 24.34 -0.61
CA THR A 6 -4.56 23.59 0.15
C THR A 6 -3.75 22.60 -0.69
N GLU A 7 -3.82 22.70 -2.01
CA GLU A 7 -3.16 21.75 -2.92
C GLU A 7 -1.64 21.73 -2.76
N ALA A 8 -0.99 22.89 -2.69
CA ALA A 8 0.45 22.97 -2.55
C ALA A 8 0.95 22.30 -1.27
N VAL A 9 0.34 22.62 -0.12
CA VAL A 9 0.73 22.04 1.17
C VAL A 9 0.40 20.54 1.25
N ALA A 10 -0.75 20.11 0.70
CA ALA A 10 -1.12 18.69 0.68
C ALA A 10 -0.17 17.87 -0.20
N LYS A 11 0.21 18.41 -1.36
CA LYS A 11 1.18 17.77 -2.26
C LYS A 11 2.55 17.66 -1.59
N ALA A 12 3.04 18.74 -0.99
CA ALA A 12 4.32 18.74 -0.28
C ALA A 12 4.33 17.74 0.88
N TYR A 13 3.22 17.61 1.61
CA TYR A 13 3.09 16.59 2.67
C TYR A 13 3.20 15.17 2.12
N LEU A 14 2.53 14.85 1.00
CA LEU A 14 2.61 13.53 0.38
C LEU A 14 4.00 13.24 -0.19
N GLU A 15 4.65 14.22 -0.80
CA GLU A 15 6.03 14.10 -1.30
C GLU A 15 7.02 13.90 -0.14
N TYR A 16 6.80 14.58 0.99
CA TYR A 16 7.63 14.44 2.18
C TYR A 16 7.67 13.00 2.70
N LEU A 17 6.58 12.23 2.56
CA LEU A 17 6.54 10.81 2.93
C LEU A 17 7.61 9.97 2.23
N TYR A 18 8.18 10.43 1.11
CA TYR A 18 9.21 9.73 0.34
C TYR A 18 10.64 10.19 0.66
N THR A 19 10.82 11.17 1.56
CA THR A 19 12.14 11.58 2.04
C THR A 19 12.78 10.49 2.90
N PRO A 20 14.12 10.43 3.01
CA PRO A 20 14.79 9.48 3.91
C PRO A 20 14.34 9.61 5.38
N GLU A 21 14.04 10.82 5.83
CA GLU A 21 13.55 11.08 7.20
C GLU A 21 12.18 10.43 7.43
N ALA A 22 11.20 10.72 6.56
CA ALA A 22 9.87 10.12 6.68
C ALA A 22 9.92 8.59 6.48
N GLN A 23 10.75 8.10 5.56
CA GLN A 23 10.93 6.65 5.35
C GLN A 23 11.53 5.97 6.58
N THR A 24 12.41 6.64 7.32
CA THR A 24 12.94 6.15 8.60
C THR A 24 11.84 6.08 9.66
N ALA A 25 10.99 7.11 9.74
CA ALA A 25 9.83 7.10 10.64
C ALA A 25 8.83 5.97 10.26
N ILE A 26 8.57 5.76 8.97
CA ILE A 26 7.75 4.65 8.44
C ILE A 26 8.32 3.30 8.90
N ALA A 27 9.63 3.07 8.77
CA ALA A 27 10.29 1.84 9.19
C ALA A 27 10.24 1.62 10.72
N ARG A 28 10.49 2.67 11.51
CA ARG A 28 10.36 2.62 12.98
C ARG A 28 8.96 2.26 13.45
N ASN A 29 7.95 2.61 12.65
CA ASN A 29 6.55 2.25 12.88
C ASN A 29 6.12 0.97 12.15
N PHE A 30 7.06 0.07 11.81
CA PHE A 30 6.83 -1.27 11.29
C PHE A 30 6.27 -1.37 9.86
N TYR A 31 6.26 -0.27 9.10
CA TYR A 31 5.93 -0.30 7.67
C TYR A 31 7.20 -0.51 6.85
N ARG A 32 7.13 -1.33 5.79
CA ARG A 32 8.29 -1.59 4.91
C ARG A 32 8.59 -0.34 4.05
N PRO A 33 9.73 0.35 4.24
CA PRO A 33 10.07 1.55 3.48
C PRO A 33 10.39 1.22 2.02
N ARG A 34 10.17 2.20 1.13
CA ARG A 34 10.50 2.13 -0.31
C ARG A 34 11.90 2.64 -0.62
N ASN A 35 12.43 3.56 0.19
CA ASN A 35 13.81 4.01 0.03
C ASN A 35 14.77 2.85 0.34
N ALA A 36 15.64 2.49 -0.61
CA ALA A 36 16.50 1.32 -0.52
C ALA A 36 17.55 1.42 0.60
N GLU A 37 18.10 2.61 0.85
CA GLU A 37 19.09 2.85 1.89
C GLU A 37 18.46 2.67 3.28
N VAL A 38 17.27 3.26 3.49
CA VAL A 38 16.52 3.07 4.74
C VAL A 38 16.10 1.61 4.88
N ALA A 39 15.55 0.97 3.83
CA ALA A 39 15.18 -0.44 3.88
C ALA A 39 16.34 -1.35 4.29
N ALA A 40 17.56 -1.06 3.83
CA ALA A 40 18.76 -1.80 4.19
C ALA A 40 19.08 -1.72 5.69
N GLN A 41 18.89 -0.55 6.31
CA GLN A 41 19.14 -0.34 7.74
C GLN A 41 18.18 -1.14 8.63
N PHE A 42 16.95 -1.40 8.16
CA PHE A 42 15.91 -2.08 8.92
C PHE A 42 15.69 -3.55 8.50
N LYS A 43 16.61 -4.16 7.73
CA LYS A 43 16.48 -5.57 7.27
C LYS A 43 16.26 -6.57 8.41
N ALA A 44 16.87 -6.35 9.57
CA ALA A 44 16.70 -7.24 10.72
C ALA A 44 15.26 -7.23 11.29
N GLN A 45 14.50 -6.16 11.06
CA GLN A 45 13.11 -6.03 11.51
C GLN A 45 12.12 -6.64 10.52
N PHE A 46 12.49 -6.77 9.25
CA PHE A 46 11.60 -7.19 8.18
C PHE A 46 12.12 -8.48 7.53
N PRO A 47 11.62 -9.66 7.95
CA PRO A 47 12.02 -10.92 7.33
C PRO A 47 11.67 -10.92 5.84
N GLU A 48 12.51 -11.62 5.09
CA GLU A 48 12.26 -11.89 3.68
C GLU A 48 11.10 -12.89 3.55
N ILE A 49 10.12 -12.52 2.72
CA ILE A 49 8.93 -13.32 2.46
C ILE A 49 8.60 -13.26 0.98
N ASN A 50 8.05 -14.36 0.46
CA ASN A 50 7.56 -14.39 -0.92
C ASN A 50 6.28 -13.56 -1.01
N LEU A 51 6.28 -12.56 -1.90
CA LEU A 51 5.15 -11.67 -2.13
C LEU A 51 4.59 -11.85 -3.54
N VAL A 52 3.27 -11.85 -3.64
CA VAL A 52 2.51 -11.69 -4.89
C VAL A 52 2.13 -10.22 -5.06
N THR A 53 1.77 -9.80 -6.27
CA THR A 53 1.28 -8.44 -6.52
C THR A 53 -0.10 -8.45 -7.16
N ILE A 54 -0.88 -7.40 -6.88
CA ILE A 54 -2.23 -7.26 -7.41
C ILE A 54 -2.26 -7.26 -8.94
N ASP A 55 -1.28 -6.62 -9.58
CA ASP A 55 -1.24 -6.51 -11.04
C ASP A 55 -0.87 -7.83 -11.72
N LYS A 56 0.11 -8.55 -11.18
CA LYS A 56 0.61 -9.80 -11.77
C LYS A 56 -0.37 -10.95 -11.55
N ASP A 57 -0.85 -11.12 -10.32
CA ASP A 57 -1.54 -12.33 -9.92
C ASP A 57 -3.07 -12.20 -10.01
N PHE A 58 -3.58 -10.96 -10.10
CA PHE A 58 -5.02 -10.66 -10.10
C PHE A 58 -5.47 -9.68 -11.19
N GLY A 59 -4.59 -9.20 -12.07
CA GLY A 59 -4.95 -8.28 -13.16
C GLY A 59 -5.28 -6.85 -12.70
N GLY A 60 -4.82 -6.45 -11.53
CA GLY A 60 -4.98 -5.11 -10.96
C GLY A 60 -6.28 -4.93 -10.16
N TRP A 61 -6.35 -3.84 -9.40
CA TRP A 61 -7.42 -3.61 -8.42
C TRP A 61 -8.83 -3.59 -9.04
N THR A 62 -9.01 -3.00 -10.22
CA THR A 62 -10.32 -2.96 -10.89
C THR A 62 -10.84 -4.36 -11.20
N HIS A 63 -9.97 -5.27 -11.66
CA HIS A 63 -10.37 -6.64 -11.95
C HIS A 63 -10.61 -7.44 -10.67
N ALA A 64 -9.69 -7.34 -9.70
CA ALA A 64 -9.79 -8.04 -8.43
C ALA A 64 -11.07 -7.64 -7.67
N GLN A 65 -11.35 -6.34 -7.57
CA GLN A 65 -12.55 -5.82 -6.91
C GLN A 65 -13.83 -6.40 -7.53
N LYS A 66 -13.97 -6.30 -8.86
CA LYS A 66 -15.14 -6.79 -9.58
C LYS A 66 -15.35 -8.30 -9.47
N THR A 67 -14.27 -9.08 -9.57
CA THR A 67 -14.37 -10.54 -9.55
C THR A 67 -14.69 -11.06 -8.14
N TYR A 68 -14.05 -10.50 -7.12
CA TYR A 68 -14.06 -11.09 -5.78
C TYR A 68 -14.98 -10.39 -4.80
N PHE A 69 -15.15 -9.07 -4.88
CA PHE A 69 -15.67 -8.26 -3.76
C PHE A 69 -16.89 -7.37 -4.08
N ASP A 70 -17.22 -7.13 -5.35
CA ASP A 70 -18.50 -6.51 -5.72
C ASP A 70 -19.69 -7.43 -5.37
N ASP A 71 -20.90 -6.88 -5.25
CA ASP A 71 -22.12 -7.65 -4.99
C ASP A 71 -22.29 -8.81 -5.99
N GLY A 72 -22.51 -10.03 -5.48
CA GLY A 72 -22.54 -11.27 -6.26
C GLY A 72 -21.17 -11.82 -6.65
N GLY A 73 -20.10 -11.19 -6.17
CA GLY A 73 -18.71 -11.61 -6.30
C GLY A 73 -18.43 -12.95 -5.61
N VAL A 74 -17.19 -13.42 -5.74
CA VAL A 74 -16.79 -14.71 -5.13
C VAL A 74 -16.98 -14.69 -3.60
N PHE A 75 -16.69 -13.57 -2.94
CA PHE A 75 -16.82 -13.43 -1.49
C PHE A 75 -18.25 -13.71 -0.99
N ASP A 76 -19.28 -13.18 -1.66
CA ASP A 76 -20.67 -13.44 -1.31
C ASP A 76 -21.03 -14.92 -1.43
N ARG A 77 -20.59 -15.55 -2.54
CA ARG A 77 -20.89 -16.97 -2.81
C ARG A 77 -20.30 -17.90 -1.76
N ILE A 78 -19.13 -17.57 -1.22
CA ILE A 78 -18.49 -18.36 -0.17
C ILE A 78 -19.01 -18.01 1.23
N SER A 79 -19.49 -16.79 1.44
CA SER A 79 -19.99 -16.32 2.73
C SER A 79 -21.40 -16.80 3.04
N VAL A 80 -22.23 -17.02 2.02
CA VAL A 80 -23.62 -17.51 2.17
C VAL A 80 -23.67 -19.02 2.49
N LYS A 81 -22.62 -19.80 2.18
CA LYS A 81 -22.53 -21.23 2.50
C LYS A 81 -22.01 -21.48 3.92
N LYS A 82 -22.73 -21.01 4.93
CA LYS A 82 -22.58 -21.46 6.33
C LYS A 82 -23.82 -22.21 6.80
#